data_AF-A0A1H1LZN4-F1
#
_entry.id   AF-A0A1H1LZN4-F1
#
_cell.length_a   1.000
_cell.length_b   1.000
_cell.length_c   1.000
_cell.angle_alpha   90.00
_cell.angle_beta   90.00
_cell.angle_gamma   90.00
#
_symmetry.space_group_name_H-M   'P 1'
#
loop_
_entity.id
_entity.type
_entity.pdbx_description
1 polymer ?
#
loop_
_entity_poly.entity_id
_entity_poly.type
_entity_poly.pdbx_seq_one_letter_code
_entity_poly.pdbx_strand_id
1 'polypeptide(L)' 'MAGLDEAREAKAALRRELDGCDGVGGIGIAPDSAESPPTAYVVRVLVTDESAAARVPDEVHGVHVRVVLTGTIEAQ' A
#
# COMPACT_ATOMS: atom_id res chain seq x y z
N MET A 1 3.41 14.72 7.74
CA MET A 1 2.87 13.50 8.36
C MET A 1 1.47 13.31 7.82
N ALA A 2 1.20 12.20 7.15
CA ALA A 2 -0.08 11.98 6.50
C ALA A 2 -1.17 11.60 7.52
N GLY A 3 -2.27 12.32 7.53
CA GLY A 3 -3.48 12.00 8.27
C GLY A 3 -4.31 10.88 7.62
N LEU A 4 -5.37 10.44 8.30
CA LEU A 4 -6.22 9.36 7.82
C LEU A 4 -6.97 9.70 6.53
N ASP A 5 -7.43 10.94 6.36
CA ASP A 5 -8.14 11.37 5.15
C ASP A 5 -7.21 11.47 3.94
N GLU A 6 -6.00 12.01 4.13
CA GLU A 6 -4.95 12.00 3.10
C GLU A 6 -4.61 10.56 2.68
N ALA A 7 -4.49 9.65 3.64
CA ALA A 7 -4.26 8.23 3.35
C ALA A 7 -5.43 7.56 2.60
N ARG A 8 -6.68 8.01 2.83
CA ARG A 8 -7.85 7.54 2.07
C ARG A 8 -7.83 8.02 0.63
N GLU A 9 -7.48 9.29 0.41
CA GLU A 9 -7.33 9.84 -0.94
C GLU A 9 -6.19 9.14 -1.69
N ALA A 10 -5.03 8.99 -1.04
CA ALA A 10 -3.90 8.24 -1.58
C ALA A 10 -4.25 6.79 -1.93
N LYS A 11 -4.97 6.09 -1.05
CA LYS A 11 -5.47 4.73 -1.34
C LYS A 11 -6.39 4.71 -2.57
N ALA A 12 -7.29 5.68 -2.71
CA ALA A 12 -8.23 5.72 -3.82
C ALA A 12 -7.52 5.98 -5.15
N ALA A 13 -6.52 6.88 -5.15
CA ALA A 13 -5.67 7.12 -6.30
C ALA A 13 -4.84 5.87 -6.67
N LEU A 14 -4.16 5.28 -5.70
CA LEU A 14 -3.33 4.08 -5.90
C LEU A 14 -4.16 2.90 -6.41
N ARG A 15 -5.41 2.76 -5.93
CA ARG A 15 -6.30 1.71 -6.42
C ARG A 15 -6.71 1.89 -7.87
N ARG A 16 -6.82 3.13 -8.36
CA ARG A 16 -7.08 3.39 -9.79
C ARG A 16 -5.84 3.14 -10.64
N GLU A 17 -4.68 3.49 -10.13
CA GLU A 17 -3.39 3.30 -10.82
C GLU A 17 -3.03 1.82 -10.97
N LEU A 18 -3.28 1.02 -9.92
CA LEU A 18 -3.00 -0.42 -9.91
C LEU A 18 -4.19 -1.28 -10.38
N ASP A 19 -5.23 -0.68 -10.94
CA ASP A 19 -6.38 -1.44 -11.45
C ASP A 19 -5.94 -2.35 -12.61
N GLY A 20 -6.26 -3.64 -12.52
CA GLY A 20 -5.81 -4.65 -13.48
C GLY A 20 -4.32 -5.05 -13.38
N CYS A 21 -3.58 -4.60 -12.37
CA CYS A 21 -2.21 -5.07 -12.15
C CYS A 21 -2.20 -6.48 -11.53
N ASP A 22 -1.79 -7.46 -12.33
CA ASP A 22 -1.58 -8.83 -11.85
C ASP A 22 -0.57 -8.86 -10.69
N GLY A 23 -0.92 -9.62 -9.66
CA GLY A 23 -0.10 -9.82 -8.46
C GLY A 23 -0.34 -8.81 -7.34
N VAL A 24 -1.25 -7.83 -7.49
CA VAL A 24 -1.70 -6.96 -6.40
C VAL A 24 -2.86 -7.62 -5.66
N GLY A 25 -2.60 -8.12 -4.44
CA GLY A 25 -3.59 -8.83 -3.61
C GLY A 25 -4.52 -7.92 -2.80
N GLY A 26 -4.10 -6.68 -2.51
CA GLY A 26 -4.93 -5.75 -1.75
C GLY A 26 -4.26 -4.42 -1.42
N ILE A 27 -5.07 -3.38 -1.25
CA ILE A 27 -4.62 -2.02 -0.90
C ILE A 27 -5.39 -1.55 0.34
N GLY A 28 -4.67 -1.21 1.41
CA GLY A 28 -5.21 -0.80 2.70
C GLY A 28 -4.52 0.44 3.26
N ILE A 29 -4.92 0.84 4.47
CA ILE A 29 -4.29 1.92 5.23
C ILE A 29 -3.80 1.30 6.53
N ALA A 30 -2.59 1.64 6.96
CA ALA A 30 -2.02 1.21 8.23
C ALA A 30 -1.41 2.43 8.97
N PRO A 31 -1.37 2.42 10.31
CA PRO A 31 -0.57 3.38 11.06
C PRO A 31 0.91 3.26 10.66
N ASP A 32 1.59 4.39 10.55
CA ASP A 32 3.03 4.40 10.32
C ASP A 32 3.75 3.88 11.57
N SER A 33 4.42 2.74 11.42
CA SER A 33 5.10 2.06 12.52
C SER A 33 6.50 2.62 12.80
N ALA A 34 6.94 3.65 12.05
CA ALA A 34 8.22 4.31 12.27
C ALA A 34 8.30 5.02 13.64
N GLU A 35 7.14 5.39 14.22
CA GLU A 35 7.03 6.06 15.52
C GLU A 35 6.10 5.32 16.49
N SER A 36 6.31 5.49 17.79
CA SER A 36 5.47 4.92 18.85
C SER A 36 5.18 5.97 19.95
N PRO A 37 3.92 6.42 20.12
CA PRO A 37 2.74 6.02 19.37
C PRO A 37 2.80 6.49 17.90
N PRO A 38 2.14 5.79 16.97
CA PRO A 38 2.08 6.20 15.57
C PRO A 38 1.30 7.51 15.44
N THR A 39 1.86 8.45 14.71
CA THR A 39 1.30 9.79 14.52
C THR A 39 0.89 10.06 13.06
N ALA A 40 1.20 9.14 12.15
CA ALA A 40 0.92 9.22 10.72
C ALA A 40 0.31 7.91 10.19
N TYR A 41 -0.22 7.95 8.97
CA TYR A 41 -0.76 6.80 8.25
C TYR A 41 -0.01 6.57 6.93
N VAL A 42 0.09 5.32 6.53
CA VAL A 42 0.67 4.88 5.26
C VAL A 42 -0.33 4.05 4.47
N VAL A 43 -0.19 4.04 3.14
CA VAL A 43 -0.94 3.12 2.29
C VAL A 43 -0.19 1.80 2.24
N ARG A 44 -0.86 0.68 2.51
CA ARG A 44 -0.25 -0.65 2.49
C ARG A 44 -0.71 -1.41 1.26
N VAL A 45 0.23 -1.94 0.47
CA VAL A 45 -0.07 -2.75 -0.71
C VAL A 45 0.46 -4.16 -0.51
N LEU A 46 -0.42 -5.14 -0.70
CA LEU A 46 -0.06 -6.55 -0.72
C LEU A 46 0.27 -6.96 -2.15
N VAL A 47 1.41 -7.60 -2.33
CA VAL A 47 1.86 -8.11 -3.63
C VAL A 47 2.30 -9.57 -3.53
N THR A 48 2.12 -10.34 -4.59
CA THR A 48 2.46 -11.77 -4.64
C THR A 48 3.91 -12.03 -5.04
N ASP A 49 4.51 -11.14 -5.82
CA ASP A 49 5.83 -11.30 -6.42
C ASP A 49 6.57 -9.95 -6.53
N GLU A 50 7.88 -10.01 -6.77
CA GLU A 50 8.72 -8.81 -6.89
C GLU A 50 8.42 -7.99 -8.16
N SER A 51 7.88 -8.61 -9.21
CA SER A 51 7.50 -7.88 -10.43
C SER A 51 6.27 -7.00 -10.19
N ALA A 52 5.33 -7.47 -9.36
CA ALA A 52 4.23 -6.65 -8.84
C ALA A 52 4.74 -5.57 -7.88
N ALA A 53 5.69 -5.90 -6.98
CA ALA A 53 6.29 -4.91 -6.08
C ALA A 53 6.93 -3.73 -6.83
N ALA A 54 7.67 -4.00 -7.91
CA ALA A 54 8.33 -2.98 -8.72
C ALA A 54 7.38 -2.03 -9.48
N ARG A 55 6.10 -2.40 -9.58
CA ARG A 55 5.04 -1.58 -10.19
C ARG A 55 4.32 -0.68 -9.18
N VAL A 56 4.57 -0.87 -7.88
CA VAL A 56 3.95 -0.07 -6.83
C VAL A 56 4.85 1.15 -6.55
N PRO A 57 4.34 2.38 -6.65
CA PRO A 57 5.10 3.57 -6.29
C PRO A 57 5.36 3.61 -4.78
N ASP A 58 6.50 4.18 -4.37
CA ASP A 58 6.89 4.34 -2.97
C ASP A 58 6.07 5.43 -2.23
N GLU A 59 5.40 6.32 -2.97
CA GLU A 59 4.62 7.43 -2.44
C GLU A 59 3.45 7.80 -3.38
N VAL A 60 2.30 8.15 -2.79
CA VAL A 60 1.11 8.63 -3.53
C VAL A 60 0.54 9.84 -2.79
N HIS A 61 0.43 10.98 -3.48
CA HIS A 61 -0.08 12.23 -2.89
C HIS A 61 0.64 12.65 -1.59
N GLY A 62 1.96 12.42 -1.47
CA GLY A 62 2.70 12.72 -0.24
C GLY A 62 2.54 11.68 0.87
N VAL A 63 1.82 10.59 0.63
CA VAL A 63 1.62 9.48 1.58
C VAL A 63 2.50 8.31 1.18
N HIS A 64 3.35 7.85 2.10
CA HIS A 64 4.21 6.70 1.87
C HIS A 64 3.40 5.42 1.62
N VAL A 65 3.92 4.61 0.71
CA VAL A 65 3.38 3.30 0.38
C VAL A 65 4.31 2.23 0.95
N ARG A 66 3.74 1.37 1.79
CA ARG A 66 4.41 0.17 2.30
C ARG A 66 3.99 -1.04 1.48
N VAL A 67 4.92 -1.55 0.69
CA VAL A 67 4.76 -2.82 -0.02
C VAL A 67 5.01 -3.99 0.94
N VAL A 68 4.12 -4.97 0.94
CA VAL A 68 4.28 -6.23 1.66
C VAL A 68 4.13 -7.38 0.69
N LEU A 69 5.23 -8.10 0.49
CA LEU A 69 5.25 -9.34 -0.27
C LEU A 69 4.60 -10.44 0.57
N THR A 70 3.45 -10.94 0.15
CA THR A 70 2.70 -11.99 0.86
C THR A 70 2.98 -13.39 0.34
N GLY A 71 3.71 -13.51 -0.77
CA GLY A 71 3.82 -14.77 -1.53
C GLY A 71 2.49 -15.17 -2.15
N THR A 72 2.49 -16.30 -2.88
CA THR A 72 1.26 -16.91 -3.42
C THR A 72 0.49 -17.57 -2.28
N ILE A 73 -0.65 -17.01 -1.89
CA ILE A 73 -1.59 -17.69 -1.00
C ILE A 73 -2.44 -18.63 -1.85
N GLU A 74 -2.01 -19.89 -2.00
CA GLU A 74 -2.86 -20.94 -2.56
C GLU A 74 -3.76 -21.47 -1.44
N ALA A 75 -5.09 -21.42 -1.65
CA ALA A 75 -6.03 -22.06 -0.76
C ALA A 75 -5.80 -23.58 -0.81
N GLN A 76 -5.56 -24.21 0.34
CA GLN A 76 -5.43 -25.67 0.49
C GLN A 76 -6.79 -26.31 0.79
#